data_AF-A0A6J7J4F7-F1
#
_entry.id   AF-A0A6J7J4F7-F1
#
_cell.length_a   1.000
_cell.length_b   1.000
_cell.length_c   1.000
_cell.angle_alpha   90.00
_cell.angle_beta   90.00
_cell.angle_gamma   90.00
#
_symmetry.space_group_name_H-M   'P 1'
#
loop_
_entity.id
_entity.type
_entity.pdbx_description
1 polymer ?
#
loop_
_entity_poly.entity_id
_entity_poly.type
_entity_poly.pdbx_seq_one_letter_code
_entity_poly.pdbx_strand_id
1 'polypeptide(L)' 'MFLRGDYKVLRGGSFGTDEVACRGTFRNWDHPIRRQIFSGFRLARDVESH' A
#
# COMPACT_ATOMS: atom_id res chain seq x y z
N MET A 1 14.51 8.12 -8.53
CA MET A 1 15.50 7.55 -7.59
C MET A 1 15.03 7.89 -6.17
N PHE A 2 14.68 6.89 -5.34
CA PHE A 2 14.09 7.13 -4.00
C PHE A 2 15.19 7.09 -2.93
N LEU A 3 15.77 8.25 -2.60
CA LEU A 3 17.03 8.36 -1.82
C LEU A 3 16.85 8.71 -0.33
N ARG A 4 15.63 8.90 0.15
CA ARG A 4 15.31 9.00 1.58
C ARG A 4 14.28 7.91 1.91
N GLY A 5 14.62 7.05 2.86
CA GLY A 5 14.05 5.70 3.01
C GLY A 5 12.63 5.63 3.58
N ASP A 6 12.03 6.77 3.88
CA ASP A 6 10.82 6.87 4.70
C ASP A 6 9.52 6.71 3.91
N TYR A 7 9.49 5.88 2.87
CA TYR A 7 8.30 5.61 2.06
C TYR A 7 7.87 4.15 2.16
N LYS A 8 6.56 3.90 2.29
CA LYS A 8 5.97 2.55 2.29
C LYS A 8 4.98 2.40 1.14
N VAL A 9 4.88 1.19 0.60
CA VAL A 9 4.07 0.88 -0.58
C VAL A 9 2.67 0.40 -0.16
N LEU A 10 1.64 0.97 -0.77
CA LEU A 10 0.23 0.60 -0.57
C LEU A 10 -0.34 -0.08 -1.83
N ARG A 11 -1.32 -0.96 -1.65
CA ARG A 11 -1.88 -1.84 -2.70
C ARG A 11 -3.39 -2.02 -2.53
N GLY A 12 -4.07 -2.36 -3.62
CA GLY A 12 -5.51 -2.66 -3.66
C GLY A 12 -6.41 -1.47 -4.02
N GLY A 13 -5.92 -0.24 -3.90
CA GLY A 13 -6.74 0.96 -4.08
C GLY A 13 -7.57 1.29 -2.84
N SER A 14 -8.53 2.20 -3.01
CA SER A 14 -9.48 2.68 -2.00
C SER A 14 -10.78 3.12 -2.68
N PHE A 15 -11.81 3.49 -1.92
CA PHE A 15 -13.07 3.98 -2.51
C PHE A 15 -12.91 5.28 -3.32
N GLY A 16 -11.82 6.03 -3.12
CA GLY A 16 -11.46 7.23 -3.89
C GLY A 16 -10.36 6.98 -4.93
N THR A 17 -10.16 5.74 -5.38
CA THR A 17 -9.14 5.39 -6.38
C THR A 17 -9.79 5.07 -7.71
N ASP A 18 -9.28 5.67 -8.78
CA ASP A 18 -9.70 5.41 -10.16
C ASP A 18 -9.48 3.92 -10.53
N GLU A 19 -10.45 3.32 -11.25
CA GLU A 19 -10.40 1.92 -11.67
C GLU A 19 -9.14 1.60 -12.48
N VAL A 20 -8.61 2.54 -13.28
CA VAL A 20 -7.37 2.29 -14.05
C VAL A 20 -6.15 2.11 -13.14
N ALA A 21 -6.20 2.55 -11.89
CA ALA A 21 -5.17 2.32 -10.87
C ALA A 21 -5.46 1.11 -9.97
N CYS A 22 -6.63 0.47 -10.05
CA CYS A 22 -6.97 -0.73 -9.26
C CYS A 22 -6.36 -2.03 -9.82
N ARG A 23 -5.13 -1.96 -10.36
CA ARG A 23 -4.42 -3.08 -11.02
C ARG A 23 -3.45 -3.81 -10.09
N GLY A 24 -3.14 -5.06 -10.44
CA GLY A 24 -2.21 -5.91 -9.71
C GLY A 24 -0.78 -5.35 -9.53
N THR A 25 -0.32 -4.37 -10.32
CA THR A 25 1.10 -3.98 -10.43
C THR A 25 1.48 -2.54 -10.06
N PHE A 26 0.52 -1.60 -10.05
CA PHE A 26 0.77 -0.19 -10.41
C PHE A 26 0.16 0.92 -9.34
N ARG A 27 1.12 0.57 -8.35
CA ARG A 27 1.56 0.77 -6.92
C ARG A 27 1.70 2.18 -6.32
N ASN A 28 1.04 2.38 -5.16
CA ASN A 28 0.98 3.65 -4.45
C ASN A 28 2.06 3.71 -3.34
N TRP A 29 2.42 4.91 -2.89
CA TRP A 29 3.44 5.13 -1.87
C TRP A 29 3.18 6.42 -1.09
N ASP A 30 3.42 6.40 0.23
CA ASP A 30 3.45 7.62 1.05
C ASP A 30 4.37 7.44 2.29
N HIS A 31 4.62 8.52 3.04
CA HIS A 31 5.38 8.47 4.30
C HIS A 31 4.56 7.81 5.43
N PRO A 32 5.15 6.96 6.31
CA PRO A 32 4.46 6.32 7.44
C PRO A 32 3.71 7.27 8.40
N ILE A 33 4.15 8.52 8.51
CA ILE A 33 3.56 9.53 9.41
C ILE A 33 2.30 10.19 8.82
N ARG A 34 2.07 10.05 7.50
CA ARG A 34 0.94 10.65 6.79
C ARG A 34 -0.32 9.81 6.94
N ARG A 35 -1.45 10.49 7.14
CA ARG A 35 -2.75 9.89 7.53
C ARG A 35 -3.96 10.53 6.81
N GLN A 36 -3.68 11.37 5.80
CA GLN A 36 -4.68 12.10 5.01
C GLN A 36 -5.27 11.27 3.84
N ILE A 37 -4.68 10.12 3.53
CA ILE A 37 -5.14 9.20 2.48
C ILE A 37 -5.98 8.06 3.07
N PHE A 38 -6.86 7.47 2.25
CA PHE A 38 -7.65 6.30 2.63
C PHE A 38 -6.79 5.02 2.62
N SER A 39 -6.02 4.84 3.71
CA SER A 39 -5.15 3.69 3.95
C SER A 39 -5.63 2.84 5.13
N GLY A 40 -5.63 1.52 4.97
CA GLY A 40 -5.91 0.55 6.04
C GLY A 40 -4.95 -0.64 6.00
N PHE A 41 -5.08 -1.56 6.95
CA PHE A 41 -4.22 -2.74 7.07
C PHE A 41 -4.92 -4.01 6.58
N ARG A 42 -4.15 -4.86 5.91
CA ARG A 42 -4.47 -6.28 5.69
C ARG A 42 -3.46 -7.10 6.48
N LEU A 43 -3.92 -7.91 7.43
CA LEU A 43 -3.06 -8.78 8.21
C LEU A 43 -2.57 -9.97 7.36
N ALA A 44 -1.41 -10.49 7.72
CA ALA A 44 -0.83 -11.72 7.20
C ALA A 44 -0.18 -12.48 8.35
N ARG A 45 -0.07 -13.80 8.23
CA ARG A 45 0.71 -14.68 9.11
C ARG A 45 1.46 -15.69 8.25
N ASP A 46 2.53 -16.25 8.79
CA ASP A 46 3.25 -17.34 8.13
C ASP A 46 2.43 -18.64 8.12
N VAL A 47 2.66 -19.45 7.10
CA VAL A 47 2.08 -20.79 6.97
C VAL A 47 2.93 -21.76 7.77
N GLU A 48 2.29 -22.50 8.66
CA GLU A 48 2.95 -23.33 9.67
C GLU A 48 2.93 -24.79 9.20
N SER A 49 4.05 -25.23 8.63
CA SER A 49 4.23 -26.60 8.15
C SER A 49 4.20 -27.58 9.31
N HIS A 50 3.24 -28.50 9.27
CA HIS A 50 3.15 -29.67 10.14
C HIS A 50 4.01 -30.81 9.58
#